data_AF-A0AAI8VCL8-F1
#
_entry.id   AF-A0AAI8VCL8-F1
#
_cell.length_a   1.000
_cell.length_b   1.000
_cell.length_c   1.000
_cell.angle_alpha   90.00
_cell.angle_beta   90.00
_cell.angle_gamma   90.00
#
_symmetry.space_group_name_H-M   'P 1'
#
loop_
_entity.id
_entity.type
_entity.pdbx_description
1 polymer ?
#
loop_
_entity_poly.entity_id
_entity_poly.type
_entity_poly.pdbx_seq_one_letter_code
_entity_poly.pdbx_strand_id
1 'polypeptide(L)'
;MARVCVFGAGGVGCVYAYILHEAGCSVTAVCRTNYQAVKDNGILIRSKIFGRQQFKPTTVQSVSEAVQHGPFDYLLVCSKAFPGTAAMMKEAVTPGKTAIVLAQNGIGGEDEYARLYPENTIISGVVYLPVTQVEPGVVEHGPLERFEIGTYPPDAPSTAKAQAQTLSDLFKAGGGSTPVFADVQPQRWIKVSVNAAWNATTALTTCDDANYLRSSPIAEPVVRNIMQEVGLIASADGYPDVISDAVIERDLERPKSRLATGGKEPSMLTDVRHGRPMDVEAILGNTLRIGQKHGVKTPCLEMLYALAKARNFAIAPDETWVPIARHD
;
A
#
# COMPACT_ATOMS: atom_id res chain seq x y z
N MET A 1 -2.63 -27.48 -4.05
CA MET A 1 -3.00 -26.17 -4.63
C MET A 1 -3.26 -25.22 -3.48
N ALA A 2 -2.51 -24.11 -3.38
CA ALA A 2 -2.71 -23.14 -2.29
C ALA A 2 -4.03 -22.38 -2.48
N ARG A 3 -4.75 -22.11 -1.39
CA ARG A 3 -5.96 -21.29 -1.37
C ARG A 3 -5.64 -19.89 -0.87
N VAL A 4 -5.89 -18.89 -1.69
CA VAL A 4 -5.59 -17.49 -1.38
C VAL A 4 -6.85 -16.64 -1.39
N CYS A 5 -7.09 -15.92 -0.30
CA CYS A 5 -8.08 -14.87 -0.23
C CYS A 5 -7.41 -13.52 -0.50
N VAL A 6 -7.88 -12.79 -1.52
CA VAL A 6 -7.45 -11.42 -1.82
C VAL A 6 -8.48 -10.45 -1.26
N PHE A 7 -8.15 -9.81 -0.14
CA PHE A 7 -9.00 -8.82 0.50
C PHE A 7 -8.77 -7.45 -0.14
N GLY A 8 -9.67 -7.09 -1.06
CA GLY A 8 -9.63 -5.84 -1.82
C GLY A 8 -9.09 -6.01 -3.24
N ALA A 9 -10.00 -6.26 -4.19
CA ALA A 9 -9.69 -6.34 -5.62
C ALA A 9 -9.61 -4.96 -6.31
N GLY A 10 -8.80 -4.04 -5.76
CA GLY A 10 -8.43 -2.79 -6.44
C GLY A 10 -7.28 -3.01 -7.44
N GLY A 11 -6.56 -1.95 -7.82
CA GLY A 11 -5.41 -2.06 -8.75
C GLY A 11 -4.39 -3.13 -8.35
N VAL A 12 -3.87 -3.05 -7.11
CA VAL A 12 -2.87 -4.01 -6.59
C VAL A 12 -3.46 -5.41 -6.48
N GLY A 13 -4.63 -5.53 -5.86
CA GLY A 13 -5.29 -6.83 -5.66
C GLY A 13 -5.60 -7.55 -6.96
N CYS A 14 -6.02 -6.85 -8.02
CA CYS A 14 -6.25 -7.44 -9.33
C CYS A 14 -4.99 -8.07 -9.93
N VAL A 15 -3.86 -7.36 -9.90
CA VAL A 15 -2.60 -7.88 -10.46
C VAL A 15 -2.06 -9.04 -9.64
N TYR A 16 -2.11 -8.96 -8.30
CA TYR A 16 -1.63 -10.05 -7.45
C TYR A 16 -2.56 -11.27 -7.48
N ALA A 17 -3.88 -11.07 -7.62
CA ALA A 17 -4.81 -12.16 -7.88
C ALA A 17 -4.48 -12.88 -9.20
N TYR A 18 -4.08 -12.15 -10.24
CA TYR A 18 -3.65 -12.74 -11.51
C TYR A 18 -2.34 -13.53 -11.37
N ILE A 19 -1.31 -12.95 -10.76
CA ILE A 19 -0.03 -13.65 -10.56
C ILE A 19 -0.27 -14.97 -9.79
N LEU A 20 -1.05 -14.93 -8.71
CA LEU A 20 -1.35 -16.14 -7.94
C LEU A 20 -2.23 -17.14 -8.71
N HIS A 21 -3.13 -16.65 -9.57
CA HIS A 21 -3.91 -17.51 -10.46
C HIS A 21 -3.01 -18.24 -11.46
N GLU A 22 -2.07 -17.54 -12.10
CA GLU A 22 -1.09 -18.14 -13.03
C GLU A 22 -0.15 -19.13 -12.34
N ALA A 23 0.15 -18.90 -11.06
CA ALA A 23 0.87 -19.86 -10.22
C ALA A 23 0.06 -21.13 -9.90
N GLY A 24 -1.18 -21.21 -10.39
CA GLY A 24 -2.10 -22.32 -10.16
C GLY A 24 -2.79 -22.25 -8.80
N CYS A 25 -2.83 -21.12 -8.09
CA CYS A 25 -3.57 -21.03 -6.83
C CYS A 25 -5.08 -20.97 -7.03
N SER A 26 -5.83 -21.43 -6.04
CA SER A 26 -7.27 -21.16 -5.95
C SER A 26 -7.48 -19.79 -5.33
N VAL A 27 -7.85 -18.81 -6.16
CA VAL A 27 -7.97 -17.40 -5.76
C VAL A 27 -9.43 -17.03 -5.50
N THR A 28 -9.70 -16.52 -4.30
CA THR A 28 -10.97 -15.91 -3.91
C THR A 28 -10.76 -14.41 -3.72
N ALA A 29 -11.44 -13.57 -4.51
CA ALA A 29 -11.35 -12.12 -4.46
C ALA A 29 -12.56 -11.53 -3.72
N VAL A 30 -12.30 -10.77 -2.66
CA VAL A 30 -13.32 -9.97 -1.97
C VAL A 30 -13.42 -8.62 -2.66
N CYS A 31 -14.52 -8.45 -3.39
CA CYS A 31 -14.83 -7.26 -4.17
C CYS A 31 -15.96 -6.46 -3.49
N ARG A 32 -15.89 -5.13 -3.56
CA ARG A 32 -16.97 -4.25 -3.10
C ARG A 32 -17.62 -3.55 -4.28
N THR A 33 -17.16 -2.33 -4.56
CA THR A 33 -17.72 -1.48 -5.62
C THR A 33 -17.58 -2.07 -7.03
N ASN A 34 -16.63 -2.99 -7.26
CA ASN A 34 -16.44 -3.67 -8.54
C ASN A 34 -16.97 -5.11 -8.58
N TYR A 35 -17.69 -5.56 -7.55
CA TYR A 35 -18.14 -6.96 -7.46
C TYR A 35 -18.89 -7.43 -8.70
N GLN A 36 -19.92 -6.70 -9.14
CA GLN A 36 -20.76 -7.14 -10.25
C GLN A 36 -19.96 -7.29 -11.54
N ALA A 37 -19.11 -6.30 -11.85
CA ALA A 37 -18.27 -6.33 -13.04
C ALA A 37 -17.28 -7.51 -13.02
N VAL A 38 -16.64 -7.77 -11.88
CA VAL A 38 -15.68 -8.89 -11.73
C VAL A 38 -16.42 -10.24 -11.75
N LYS A 39 -17.58 -10.34 -11.11
CA LYS A 39 -18.41 -11.55 -11.13
C LYS A 39 -18.90 -11.91 -12.52
N ASP A 40 -19.27 -10.93 -13.34
CA ASP A 40 -19.80 -11.19 -14.68
C ASP A 40 -18.66 -11.46 -15.66
N ASN A 41 -17.67 -10.55 -15.72
CA ASN A 41 -16.68 -10.49 -16.78
C ASN A 41 -15.27 -10.94 -16.39
N GLY A 42 -15.03 -11.19 -15.10
CA GLY A 42 -13.68 -11.40 -14.57
C GLY A 42 -12.89 -10.09 -14.43
N ILE A 43 -11.59 -10.23 -14.24
CA ILE A 43 -10.64 -9.13 -14.12
C ILE A 43 -9.87 -9.02 -15.45
N LEU A 44 -9.88 -7.83 -16.04
CA LEU A 44 -9.08 -7.48 -17.22
C LEU A 44 -7.86 -6.66 -16.79
N ILE A 45 -6.67 -7.15 -17.10
CA ILE A 45 -5.41 -6.47 -16.84
C ILE A 45 -4.79 -6.07 -18.17
N ARG A 46 -4.50 -4.79 -18.34
CA ARG A 46 -3.67 -4.27 -19.43
C ARG A 46 -2.31 -3.92 -18.84
N SER A 47 -1.37 -4.84 -18.96
CA SER A 47 -0.05 -4.75 -18.35
C SER A 47 1.04 -4.47 -19.38
N LYS A 48 1.98 -3.59 -19.02
CA LYS A 48 3.24 -3.42 -19.77
C LYS A 48 4.25 -4.56 -19.54
N ILE A 49 3.98 -5.46 -18.59
CA ILE A 49 4.82 -6.63 -18.28
C ILE A 49 4.15 -7.92 -18.78
N PHE A 50 2.87 -8.11 -18.46
CA PHE A 50 2.15 -9.36 -18.74
C PHE A 50 1.29 -9.30 -20.02
N GLY A 51 1.23 -8.15 -20.69
CA GLY A 51 0.33 -7.94 -21.82
C GLY A 51 -1.13 -7.80 -21.40
N ARG A 52 -2.06 -8.09 -22.33
CA ARG A 52 -3.50 -8.08 -22.06
C ARG A 52 -3.93 -9.44 -21.52
N GLN A 53 -4.39 -9.47 -20.27
CA GLN A 53 -4.77 -10.69 -19.56
C GLN A 53 -6.21 -10.58 -19.05
N GLN A 54 -6.96 -11.68 -19.11
CA GLN A 54 -8.31 -11.74 -18.56
C GLN A 54 -8.53 -13.08 -17.87
N PHE A 55 -8.92 -13.04 -16.61
CA PHE A 55 -9.17 -14.24 -15.81
C PHE A 55 -10.34 -14.00 -14.85
N LYS A 56 -10.93 -15.09 -14.34
CA LYS A 56 -12.11 -15.00 -13.48
C LYS A 56 -11.85 -15.74 -12.16
N PRO A 57 -11.51 -15.02 -11.08
CA PRO A 57 -11.39 -15.63 -9.76
C PRO A 57 -12.75 -15.98 -9.18
N THR A 58 -12.78 -16.83 -8.15
CA THR A 58 -13.95 -16.90 -7.27
C THR A 58 -14.18 -15.53 -6.67
N THR A 59 -15.37 -14.96 -6.85
CA THR A 59 -15.65 -13.55 -6.53
C THR A 59 -16.80 -13.46 -5.53
N VAL A 60 -16.55 -12.81 -4.40
CA VAL A 60 -17.49 -12.65 -3.29
C VAL A 60 -17.62 -11.18 -2.87
N GLN A 61 -18.75 -10.80 -2.25
CA GLN A 61 -19.00 -9.42 -1.79
C GLN A 61 -18.44 -9.12 -0.40
N SER A 62 -18.24 -10.17 0.40
CA SER A 62 -17.89 -10.05 1.81
C SER A 62 -16.92 -11.14 2.26
N VAL A 63 -16.26 -10.89 3.39
CA VAL A 63 -15.38 -11.88 4.04
C VAL A 63 -16.20 -13.09 4.50
N SER A 64 -17.43 -12.87 4.99
CA SER A 64 -18.35 -13.93 5.41
C SER A 64 -18.72 -14.88 4.28
N GLU A 65 -18.84 -14.39 3.04
CA GLU A 65 -19.02 -15.27 1.87
C GLU A 65 -17.72 -16.01 1.51
N ALA A 66 -16.57 -15.34 1.64
CA ALA A 66 -15.27 -15.92 1.30
C ALA A 66 -14.96 -17.19 2.11
N VAL A 67 -15.46 -17.30 3.36
CA VAL A 67 -15.18 -18.44 4.25
C VAL A 67 -15.57 -19.79 3.64
N GLN A 68 -16.57 -19.81 2.73
CA GLN A 68 -17.03 -21.02 2.03
C GLN A 68 -15.97 -21.62 1.11
N HIS A 69 -14.97 -20.83 0.73
CA HIS A 69 -13.84 -21.23 -0.12
C HIS A 69 -12.55 -21.49 0.68
N GLY A 70 -12.60 -21.31 2.01
CA GLY A 70 -11.51 -21.59 2.93
C GLY A 70 -11.42 -23.07 3.34
N PRO A 71 -10.64 -23.39 4.38
CA PRO A 71 -9.69 -22.49 5.05
C PRO A 71 -8.58 -22.04 4.08
N PHE A 72 -8.17 -20.78 4.21
CA PHE A 72 -7.14 -20.18 3.36
C PHE A 72 -5.73 -20.41 3.91
N ASP A 73 -4.78 -20.64 3.00
CA ASP A 73 -3.35 -20.68 3.34
C ASP A 73 -2.80 -19.25 3.46
N TYR A 74 -3.25 -18.35 2.59
CA TYR A 74 -2.89 -16.93 2.61
C TYR A 74 -4.11 -16.03 2.54
N LEU A 75 -4.10 -14.94 3.31
CA LEU A 75 -5.00 -13.81 3.15
C LEU A 75 -4.18 -12.56 2.80
N LEU A 76 -4.27 -12.14 1.54
CA LEU A 76 -3.55 -11.00 1.00
C LEU A 76 -4.38 -9.72 1.14
N VAL A 77 -3.94 -8.81 1.99
CA VAL A 77 -4.59 -7.53 2.28
C VAL A 77 -4.13 -6.49 1.27
N CYS A 78 -4.95 -6.25 0.24
CA CYS A 78 -4.70 -5.28 -0.83
C CYS A 78 -5.60 -4.05 -0.75
N SER A 79 -6.49 -3.97 0.24
CA SER A 79 -7.30 -2.78 0.52
C SER A 79 -6.44 -1.62 1.02
N LYS A 80 -7.01 -0.42 0.97
CA LYS A 80 -6.47 0.76 1.65
C LYS A 80 -6.31 0.50 3.16
N ALA A 81 -5.29 1.11 3.77
CA ALA A 81 -4.95 0.91 5.17
C ALA A 81 -5.73 1.90 6.05
N PHE A 82 -7.02 1.64 6.21
CA PHE A 82 -7.88 2.42 7.11
C PHE A 82 -7.96 1.78 8.49
N PRO A 83 -8.20 2.57 9.55
CA PRO A 83 -8.42 2.04 10.89
C PRO A 83 -9.49 0.93 10.91
N GLY A 84 -9.21 -0.18 11.61
CA GLY A 84 -10.13 -1.30 11.74
C GLY A 84 -10.15 -2.27 10.55
N THR A 85 -9.33 -2.04 9.51
CA THR A 85 -9.19 -2.96 8.37
C THR A 85 -8.85 -4.37 8.83
N ALA A 86 -7.95 -4.52 9.81
CA ALA A 86 -7.56 -5.81 10.32
C ALA A 86 -8.76 -6.57 10.92
N ALA A 87 -9.63 -5.92 11.69
CA ALA A 87 -10.80 -6.57 12.27
C ALA A 87 -11.81 -7.08 11.22
N MET A 88 -11.91 -6.42 10.06
CA MET A 88 -12.88 -6.77 9.01
C MET A 88 -12.61 -8.14 8.37
N MET A 89 -11.38 -8.66 8.45
CA MET A 89 -10.98 -9.93 7.82
C MET A 89 -11.07 -11.13 8.75
N LYS A 90 -11.48 -10.95 10.02
CA LYS A 90 -11.45 -11.97 11.08
C LYS A 90 -12.05 -13.31 10.69
N GLU A 91 -13.20 -13.33 10.02
CA GLU A 91 -13.90 -14.58 9.66
C GLU A 91 -13.14 -15.44 8.64
N ALA A 92 -12.28 -14.84 7.81
CA ALA A 92 -11.47 -15.59 6.83
C ALA A 92 -10.10 -16.01 7.36
N VAL A 93 -9.73 -15.62 8.59
CA VAL A 93 -8.46 -16.00 9.22
C VAL A 93 -8.67 -17.26 10.05
N THR A 94 -8.05 -18.37 9.64
CA THR A 94 -8.00 -19.59 10.46
C THR A 94 -6.79 -19.51 11.40
N PRO A 95 -6.98 -19.52 12.74
CA PRO A 95 -5.89 -19.46 13.71
C PRO A 95 -4.83 -20.53 13.48
N GLY A 96 -3.55 -20.18 13.62
CA GLY A 96 -2.41 -21.10 13.42
C GLY A 96 -2.17 -21.57 11.99
N LYS A 97 -3.04 -21.21 11.03
CA LYS A 97 -2.97 -21.68 9.64
C LYS A 97 -2.77 -20.54 8.64
N THR A 98 -3.71 -19.59 8.60
CA THR A 98 -3.73 -18.56 7.55
C THR A 98 -2.60 -17.57 7.76
N ALA A 99 -1.69 -17.44 6.81
CA ALA A 99 -0.71 -16.37 6.81
C ALA A 99 -1.36 -15.07 6.29
N ILE A 100 -1.22 -13.99 7.05
CA ILE A 100 -1.78 -12.67 6.71
C ILE A 100 -0.69 -11.87 6.01
N VAL A 101 -0.93 -11.48 4.76
CA VAL A 101 0.06 -10.82 3.90
C VAL A 101 -0.36 -9.38 3.66
N LEU A 102 0.44 -8.43 4.12
CA LEU A 102 0.12 -7.00 4.04
C LEU A 102 0.72 -6.38 2.79
N ALA A 103 -0.13 -6.09 1.79
CA ALA A 103 0.25 -5.38 0.57
C ALA A 103 -0.18 -3.91 0.62
N GLN A 104 -0.14 -3.31 1.81
CA GLN A 104 -0.60 -1.94 2.07
C GLN A 104 0.56 -0.95 2.17
N ASN A 105 0.32 0.31 1.76
CA ASN A 105 1.28 1.40 1.96
C ASN A 105 1.34 1.83 3.43
N GLY A 106 2.44 2.48 3.82
CA GLY A 106 2.62 3.05 5.16
C GLY A 106 3.63 2.28 6.01
N ILE A 107 3.71 2.65 7.29
CA ILE A 107 4.62 2.05 8.28
C ILE A 107 3.85 1.70 9.56
N GLY A 108 4.28 0.71 10.34
CA GLY A 108 3.70 0.39 11.66
C GLY A 108 2.26 -0.15 11.64
N GLY A 109 1.74 -0.54 10.47
CA GLY A 109 0.40 -1.14 10.37
C GLY A 109 0.35 -2.58 10.88
N GLU A 110 1.49 -3.26 10.84
CA GLU A 110 1.67 -4.65 11.23
C GLU A 110 1.24 -4.95 12.67
N ASP A 111 1.48 -4.00 13.57
CA ASP A 111 1.16 -4.08 15.00
C ASP A 111 -0.33 -4.38 15.25
N GLU A 112 -1.24 -3.81 14.45
CA GLU A 112 -2.67 -4.08 14.57
C GLU A 112 -2.98 -5.54 14.28
N TYR A 113 -2.40 -6.09 13.20
CA TYR A 113 -2.59 -7.48 12.80
C TYR A 113 -1.94 -8.44 13.79
N ALA A 114 -0.73 -8.16 14.27
CA ALA A 114 -0.04 -9.00 15.23
C ALA A 114 -0.80 -9.10 16.57
N ARG A 115 -1.41 -8.00 17.03
CA ARG A 115 -2.25 -7.99 18.24
C ARG A 115 -3.56 -8.77 18.05
N LEU A 116 -4.20 -8.66 16.90
CA LEU A 116 -5.49 -9.31 16.64
C LEU A 116 -5.37 -10.79 16.27
N TYR A 117 -4.22 -11.20 15.72
CA TYR A 117 -3.97 -12.55 15.20
C TYR A 117 -2.64 -13.12 15.73
N PRO A 118 -2.48 -13.29 17.06
CA PRO A 118 -1.20 -13.67 17.66
C PRO A 118 -0.72 -15.08 17.30
N GLU A 119 -1.62 -15.95 16.82
CA GLU A 119 -1.31 -17.32 16.39
C GLU A 119 -0.94 -17.42 14.91
N ASN A 120 -1.10 -16.34 14.15
CA ASN A 120 -0.95 -16.34 12.70
C ASN A 120 0.36 -15.68 12.28
N THR A 121 0.95 -16.22 11.23
CA THR A 121 2.09 -15.58 10.56
C THR A 121 1.64 -14.28 9.93
N ILE A 122 2.31 -13.18 10.28
CA ILE A 122 2.18 -11.90 9.59
C ILE A 122 3.35 -11.74 8.62
N ILE A 123 3.05 -11.51 7.35
CA ILE A 123 4.02 -11.22 6.30
C ILE A 123 3.82 -9.76 5.91
N SER A 124 4.78 -8.92 6.26
CA SER A 124 4.78 -7.52 5.88
C SER A 124 5.35 -7.36 4.47
N GLY A 125 4.75 -6.47 3.68
CA GLY A 125 5.08 -6.31 2.27
C GLY A 125 5.17 -4.86 1.79
N VAL A 126 6.08 -4.65 0.84
CA VAL A 126 6.42 -3.36 0.22
C VAL A 126 6.16 -3.46 -1.28
N VAL A 127 5.04 -2.88 -1.70
CA VAL A 127 4.55 -2.95 -3.09
C VAL A 127 5.18 -1.87 -3.97
N TYR A 128 5.86 -2.25 -5.05
CA TYR A 128 6.27 -1.36 -6.14
C TYR A 128 5.51 -1.76 -7.41
N LEU A 129 4.31 -1.21 -7.56
CA LEU A 129 3.37 -1.60 -8.61
C LEU A 129 2.60 -0.37 -9.09
N PRO A 130 3.04 0.31 -10.15
CA PRO A 130 2.25 1.38 -10.77
C PRO A 130 1.01 0.76 -11.41
N VAL A 131 -0.14 0.90 -10.76
CA VAL A 131 -1.40 0.32 -11.26
C VAL A 131 -2.56 1.24 -10.93
N THR A 132 -3.45 1.40 -11.90
CA THR A 132 -4.67 2.19 -11.76
C THR A 132 -5.85 1.34 -12.22
N GLN A 133 -6.88 1.28 -11.39
CA GLN A 133 -8.17 0.74 -11.84
C GLN A 133 -8.90 1.85 -12.59
N VAL A 134 -9.08 1.66 -13.89
CA VAL A 134 -9.70 2.65 -14.79
C VAL A 134 -11.21 2.43 -14.92
N GLU A 135 -11.66 1.20 -14.75
CA GLU A 135 -13.09 0.82 -14.73
C GLU A 135 -13.30 -0.32 -13.70
N PRO A 136 -14.54 -0.56 -13.22
CA PRO A 136 -14.85 -1.75 -12.43
C PRO A 136 -14.33 -3.05 -13.09
N GLY A 137 -13.36 -3.71 -12.45
CA GLY A 137 -12.75 -4.95 -12.98
C GLY A 137 -11.67 -4.77 -14.05
N VAL A 138 -11.31 -3.53 -14.41
CA VAL A 138 -10.30 -3.24 -15.45
C VAL A 138 -9.15 -2.41 -14.87
N VAL A 139 -7.92 -2.91 -15.01
CA VAL A 139 -6.71 -2.25 -14.48
C VAL A 139 -5.64 -2.02 -15.55
N GLU A 140 -5.01 -0.86 -15.48
CA GLU A 140 -3.81 -0.49 -16.24
C GLU A 140 -2.59 -0.69 -15.35
N HIS A 141 -1.66 -1.57 -15.75
CA HIS A 141 -0.45 -1.90 -15.01
C HIS A 141 0.79 -1.45 -15.77
N GLY A 142 1.59 -0.60 -15.11
CA GLY A 142 2.82 -0.02 -15.64
C GLY A 142 3.99 -1.00 -15.76
N PRO A 143 5.19 -0.49 -16.10
CA PRO A 143 6.35 -1.32 -16.45
C PRO A 143 7.15 -1.80 -15.24
N LEU A 144 6.52 -1.89 -14.06
CA LEU A 144 7.18 -2.35 -12.83
C LEU A 144 6.22 -3.24 -12.03
N GLU A 145 6.71 -4.38 -11.60
CA GLU A 145 6.09 -5.28 -10.63
C GLU A 145 7.22 -5.74 -9.71
N ARG A 146 7.06 -5.46 -8.42
CA ARG A 146 7.92 -6.00 -7.36
C ARG A 146 7.17 -5.94 -6.03
N PHE A 147 7.21 -7.04 -5.29
CA PHE A 147 6.60 -7.16 -3.96
C PHE A 147 7.63 -7.65 -2.95
N GLU A 148 8.33 -6.74 -2.30
CA GLU A 148 9.34 -7.12 -1.31
C GLU A 148 8.64 -7.53 0.00
N ILE A 149 8.96 -8.69 0.55
CA ILE A 149 8.28 -9.21 1.75
C ILE A 149 9.24 -9.67 2.85
N GLY A 150 8.74 -9.76 4.07
CA GLY A 150 9.41 -10.38 5.21
C GLY A 150 8.39 -10.68 6.31
N THR A 151 8.73 -11.56 7.25
CA THR A 151 7.85 -11.81 8.40
C THR A 151 7.84 -10.62 9.35
N TYR A 152 6.73 -10.43 10.07
CA TYR A 152 6.64 -9.49 11.18
C TYR A 152 6.21 -10.24 12.45
N PRO A 153 6.97 -10.15 13.56
CA PRO A 153 8.28 -9.50 13.65
C PRO A 153 9.37 -10.24 12.82
N PRO A 154 10.55 -9.62 12.56
CA PRO A 154 11.63 -10.22 11.76
C PRO A 154 12.21 -11.52 12.35
N ASP A 155 12.11 -11.68 13.66
CA ASP A 155 12.56 -12.86 14.41
C ASP A 155 11.48 -13.94 14.55
N ALA A 156 10.39 -13.85 13.76
CA ALA A 156 9.33 -14.86 13.73
C ALA A 156 9.88 -16.30 13.53
N PRO A 157 9.16 -17.33 14.00
CA PRO A 157 9.59 -18.73 13.90
C PRO A 157 9.92 -19.18 12.47
N SER A 158 10.75 -20.21 12.35
CA SER A 158 11.14 -20.78 11.05
C SER A 158 9.96 -21.23 10.19
N THR A 159 8.86 -21.66 10.81
CA THR A 159 7.60 -22.00 10.14
C THR A 159 6.97 -20.79 9.44
N ALA A 160 6.94 -19.63 10.09
CA ALA A 160 6.47 -18.37 9.50
C ALA A 160 7.37 -17.94 8.33
N LYS A 161 8.69 -18.06 8.49
CA LYS A 161 9.66 -17.76 7.42
C LYS A 161 9.51 -18.69 6.22
N ALA A 162 9.21 -19.97 6.45
CA ALA A 162 8.91 -20.94 5.39
C ALA A 162 7.61 -20.59 4.63
N GLN A 163 6.58 -20.08 5.31
CA GLN A 163 5.37 -19.57 4.65
C GLN A 163 5.68 -18.34 3.77
N ALA A 164 6.51 -17.40 4.25
CA ALA A 164 6.94 -16.26 3.43
C ALA A 164 7.73 -16.71 2.18
N GLN A 165 8.62 -17.69 2.33
CA GLN A 165 9.37 -18.25 1.20
C GLN A 165 8.44 -18.96 0.20
N THR A 166 7.50 -19.76 0.69
CA THR A 166 6.51 -20.43 -0.15
C THR A 166 5.67 -19.42 -0.94
N LEU A 167 5.23 -18.33 -0.31
CA LEU A 167 4.53 -17.25 -0.99
C LEU A 167 5.38 -16.61 -2.09
N SER A 168 6.66 -16.33 -1.81
CA SER A 168 7.61 -15.85 -2.81
C SER A 168 7.67 -16.77 -4.03
N ASP A 169 7.73 -18.08 -3.79
CA ASP A 169 7.85 -19.07 -4.87
C ASP A 169 6.56 -19.17 -5.69
N LEU A 170 5.39 -19.02 -5.05
CA LEU A 170 4.11 -18.89 -5.75
C LEU A 170 4.09 -17.64 -6.64
N PHE A 171 4.49 -16.47 -6.12
CA PHE A 171 4.56 -15.26 -6.94
C PHE A 171 5.51 -15.42 -8.13
N LYS A 172 6.68 -16.03 -7.93
CA LYS A 172 7.64 -16.33 -9.01
C LYS A 172 7.05 -17.27 -10.06
N ALA A 173 6.36 -18.33 -9.64
CA ALA A 173 5.70 -19.27 -10.55
C ALA A 173 4.63 -18.58 -11.42
N GLY A 174 3.97 -17.55 -10.87
CA GLY A 174 3.01 -16.71 -11.57
C GLY A 174 3.61 -15.57 -12.41
N GLY A 175 4.93 -15.50 -12.55
CA GLY A 175 5.63 -14.47 -13.30
C GLY A 175 5.92 -13.16 -12.53
N GLY A 176 5.64 -13.10 -11.24
CA GLY A 176 5.95 -11.97 -10.36
C GLY A 176 7.34 -12.01 -9.72
N SER A 177 7.71 -10.92 -9.04
CA SER A 177 8.95 -10.74 -8.30
C SER A 177 8.68 -10.45 -6.83
N THR A 178 8.94 -11.44 -5.98
CA THR A 178 8.70 -11.34 -4.54
C THR A 178 9.92 -11.74 -3.73
N PRO A 179 10.96 -10.87 -3.64
CA PRO A 179 12.12 -11.16 -2.82
C PRO A 179 11.76 -11.17 -1.32
N VAL A 180 12.30 -12.13 -0.59
CA VAL A 180 12.12 -12.27 0.86
C VAL A 180 13.32 -11.69 1.59
N PHE A 181 13.07 -10.76 2.50
CA PHE A 181 14.06 -10.16 3.37
C PHE A 181 14.00 -10.76 4.77
N ALA A 182 15.15 -10.88 5.43
CA ALA A 182 15.23 -11.27 6.83
C ALA A 182 14.52 -10.24 7.73
N ASP A 183 14.70 -8.96 7.42
CA ASP A 183 13.93 -7.85 7.95
C ASP A 183 13.52 -6.95 6.78
N VAL A 184 12.21 -6.73 6.61
CA VAL A 184 11.61 -5.91 5.55
C VAL A 184 11.35 -4.47 5.99
N GLN A 185 11.50 -4.16 7.29
CA GLN A 185 11.25 -2.82 7.81
C GLN A 185 12.15 -1.74 7.20
N PRO A 186 13.44 -1.97 6.87
CA PRO A 186 14.25 -1.00 6.12
C PRO A 186 13.60 -0.58 4.80
N GLN A 187 13.03 -1.53 4.06
CA GLN A 187 12.35 -1.30 2.79
C GLN A 187 11.04 -0.54 2.99
N ARG A 188 10.34 -0.77 4.10
CA ARG A 188 9.15 0.03 4.48
C ARG A 188 9.52 1.46 4.78
N TRP A 189 10.61 1.71 5.53
CA TRP A 189 11.10 3.04 5.84
C TRP A 189 11.49 3.81 4.57
N ILE A 190 12.27 3.18 3.68
CA ILE A 190 12.63 3.77 2.38
C ILE A 190 11.37 4.11 1.57
N LYS A 191 10.39 3.21 1.52
CA LYS A 191 9.17 3.47 0.75
C LYS A 191 8.28 4.54 1.40
N VAL A 192 8.16 4.55 2.72
CA VAL A 192 7.32 5.54 3.42
C VAL A 192 7.90 6.93 3.36
N SER A 193 9.23 7.11 3.31
CA SER A 193 9.84 8.43 3.09
C SER A 193 9.44 9.03 1.74
N VAL A 194 9.47 8.22 0.67
CA VAL A 194 9.00 8.61 -0.67
C VAL A 194 7.50 8.92 -0.67
N ASN A 195 6.69 8.05 -0.07
CA ASN A 195 5.24 8.26 -0.02
C ASN A 195 4.86 9.48 0.82
N ALA A 196 5.48 9.69 1.98
CA ALA A 196 5.22 10.84 2.84
C ALA A 196 5.55 12.14 2.10
N ALA A 197 6.73 12.20 1.46
CA ALA A 197 7.16 13.40 0.76
C ALA A 197 6.35 13.66 -0.53
N TRP A 198 6.13 12.65 -1.37
CA TRP A 198 5.50 12.85 -2.69
C TRP A 198 3.98 12.67 -2.70
N ASN A 199 3.44 11.61 -2.09
CA ASN A 199 1.99 11.36 -2.18
C ASN A 199 1.20 12.49 -1.53
N ALA A 200 1.61 12.93 -0.34
CA ALA A 200 0.90 13.99 0.38
C ALA A 200 1.05 15.35 -0.31
N THR A 201 2.27 15.72 -0.71
CA THR A 201 2.54 17.00 -1.39
C THR A 201 1.76 17.12 -2.70
N THR A 202 1.77 16.08 -3.53
CA THR A 202 1.02 16.07 -4.80
C THR A 202 -0.49 16.04 -4.58
N ALA A 203 -0.98 15.31 -3.57
CA ALA A 203 -2.40 15.30 -3.21
C ALA A 203 -2.92 16.67 -2.74
N LEU A 204 -2.11 17.42 -2.00
CA LEU A 204 -2.46 18.76 -1.50
C LEU A 204 -2.41 19.83 -2.59
N THR A 205 -1.34 19.82 -3.38
CA THR A 205 -1.11 20.84 -4.42
C THR A 205 -1.87 20.54 -5.71
N THR A 206 -2.31 19.29 -5.90
CA THR A 206 -2.89 18.76 -7.14
C THR A 206 -1.93 18.74 -8.35
N CYS A 207 -0.66 19.10 -8.15
CA CYS A 207 0.41 18.94 -9.12
C CYS A 207 0.90 17.49 -9.15
N ASP A 208 1.33 17.01 -10.32
CA ASP A 208 2.25 15.86 -10.39
C ASP A 208 3.63 16.22 -9.82
N ASP A 209 4.47 15.21 -9.62
CA ASP A 209 5.78 15.37 -8.98
C ASP A 209 6.71 16.38 -9.70
N ALA A 210 6.76 16.36 -11.04
CA ALA A 210 7.57 17.27 -11.82
C ALA A 210 7.00 18.70 -11.83
N ASN A 211 5.69 18.86 -11.95
CA ASN A 211 5.05 20.17 -11.89
C ASN A 211 5.18 20.82 -10.51
N TYR A 212 5.16 20.03 -9.44
CA TYR A 212 5.49 20.54 -8.10
C TYR A 212 6.92 21.09 -8.05
N LEU A 213 7.90 20.36 -8.60
CA LEU A 213 9.29 20.85 -8.68
C LEU A 213 9.44 22.12 -9.52
N ARG A 214 8.69 22.26 -10.62
CA ARG A 214 8.70 23.48 -11.46
C ARG A 214 8.08 24.68 -10.75
N SER A 215 7.20 24.46 -9.76
CA SER A 215 6.40 25.53 -9.15
C SER A 215 7.22 26.54 -8.35
N SER A 216 8.37 26.13 -7.80
CA SER A 216 9.17 26.98 -6.92
C SER A 216 10.61 26.47 -6.76
N PRO A 217 11.62 27.34 -6.66
CA PRO A 217 13.01 26.93 -6.40
C PRO A 217 13.20 26.23 -5.03
N ILE A 218 12.26 26.41 -4.08
CA ILE A 218 12.31 25.74 -2.78
C ILE A 218 11.54 24.40 -2.74
N ALA A 219 10.89 23.99 -3.84
CA ALA A 219 10.07 22.78 -3.89
C ALA A 219 10.88 21.51 -3.58
N GLU A 220 12.05 21.34 -4.21
CA GLU A 220 12.94 20.22 -3.92
C GLU A 220 13.46 20.25 -2.47
N PRO A 221 14.04 21.37 -1.95
CA PRO A 221 14.43 21.46 -0.56
C PRO A 221 13.34 21.04 0.43
N VAL A 222 12.08 21.41 0.22
CA VAL A 222 10.97 21.00 1.09
C VAL A 222 10.76 19.48 1.07
N VAL A 223 10.75 18.85 -0.10
CA VAL A 223 10.62 17.38 -0.22
C VAL A 223 11.78 16.67 0.45
N ARG A 224 13.00 17.17 0.25
CA ARG A 224 14.21 16.66 0.89
C ARG A 224 14.10 16.72 2.40
N ASN A 225 13.70 17.85 2.97
CA ASN A 225 13.53 18.02 4.41
C ASN A 225 12.52 17.01 4.99
N ILE A 226 11.40 16.77 4.29
CA ILE A 226 10.42 15.75 4.70
C ILE A 226 11.07 14.35 4.71
N MET A 227 11.82 13.98 3.66
CA MET A 227 12.50 12.69 3.62
C MET A 227 13.55 12.55 4.74
N GLN A 228 14.29 13.62 5.04
CA GLN A 228 15.26 13.67 6.14
C GLN A 228 14.58 13.50 7.50
N GLU A 229 13.46 14.17 7.75
CA GLU A 229 12.68 13.98 8.99
C GLU A 229 12.23 12.52 9.16
N VAL A 230 11.74 11.87 8.09
CA VAL A 230 11.41 10.44 8.12
C VAL A 230 12.66 9.58 8.38
N GLY A 231 13.82 9.95 7.83
CA GLY A 231 15.10 9.29 8.11
C GLY A 231 15.56 9.39 9.56
N LEU A 232 15.34 10.54 10.20
CA LEU A 232 15.60 10.73 11.63
C LEU A 232 14.68 9.86 12.48
N ILE A 233 13.40 9.75 12.11
CA ILE A 233 12.45 8.85 12.79
C ILE A 233 12.90 7.40 12.62
N ALA A 234 13.22 6.96 11.40
CA ALA A 234 13.67 5.59 11.13
C ALA A 234 14.92 5.24 11.95
N SER A 235 15.88 6.16 12.03
CA SER A 235 17.10 6.00 12.82
C SER A 235 16.79 5.83 14.32
N ALA A 236 15.89 6.65 14.86
CA ALA A 236 15.47 6.56 16.25
C ALA A 236 14.66 5.26 16.54
N ASP A 237 13.98 4.73 15.54
CA ASP A 237 13.23 3.46 15.61
C ASP A 237 14.10 2.21 15.38
N GLY A 238 15.43 2.36 15.35
CA GLY A 238 16.37 1.24 15.25
C GLY A 238 16.85 0.90 13.83
N TYR A 239 16.54 1.75 12.86
CA TYR A 239 16.93 1.60 11.45
C TYR A 239 17.84 2.75 10.99
N PRO A 240 19.07 2.88 11.54
CA PRO A 240 19.99 3.94 11.16
C PRO A 240 20.39 3.85 9.69
N ASP A 241 20.62 5.01 9.07
CA ASP A 241 21.17 5.17 7.72
C ASP A 241 20.37 4.53 6.56
N VAL A 242 19.17 3.97 6.82
CA VAL A 242 18.31 3.39 5.77
C VAL A 242 17.78 4.46 4.80
N ILE A 243 17.64 5.70 5.25
CA ILE A 243 17.31 6.88 4.44
C ILE A 243 18.49 7.87 4.55
N SER A 244 19.61 7.51 3.95
CA SER A 244 20.79 8.39 3.84
C SER A 244 20.60 9.46 2.76
N ASP A 245 21.46 10.49 2.76
CA ASP A 245 21.44 11.52 1.70
C ASP A 245 21.57 10.91 0.30
N ALA A 246 22.38 9.86 0.13
CA ALA A 246 22.51 9.15 -1.14
C ALA A 246 21.19 8.47 -1.59
N VAL A 247 20.42 7.93 -0.63
CA VAL A 247 19.09 7.36 -0.90
C VAL A 247 18.11 8.46 -1.29
N ILE A 248 18.14 9.60 -0.59
CA ILE A 248 17.29 10.76 -0.89
C ILE A 248 17.59 11.32 -2.28
N GLU A 249 18.87 11.53 -2.63
CA GLU A 249 19.26 11.99 -3.97
C GLU A 249 18.75 11.06 -5.05
N ARG A 250 19.00 9.76 -4.90
CA ARG A 250 18.55 8.74 -5.86
C ARG A 250 17.03 8.80 -6.07
N ASP A 251 16.26 9.02 -5.01
CA ASP A 251 14.81 9.07 -5.10
C ASP A 251 14.30 10.40 -5.68
N LEU A 252 15.04 11.51 -5.50
CA LEU A 252 14.79 12.81 -6.13
C LEU A 252 15.16 12.85 -7.62
N GLU A 253 16.10 12.04 -8.08
CA GLU A 253 16.46 11.94 -9.52
C GLU A 253 15.30 11.49 -10.40
N ARG A 254 14.37 10.69 -9.85
CA ARG A 254 13.21 10.21 -10.60
C ARG A 254 12.29 11.37 -11.04
N PRO A 255 11.77 12.23 -10.16
CA PRO A 255 10.97 13.38 -10.58
C PRO A 255 11.78 14.43 -11.33
N LYS A 256 13.08 14.62 -11.01
CA LYS A 256 13.97 15.51 -11.79
C LYS A 256 14.08 15.08 -13.26
N SER A 257 14.26 13.79 -13.53
CA SER A 257 14.33 13.28 -14.92
C SER A 257 13.01 13.42 -15.70
N ARG A 258 11.89 13.73 -15.01
CA ARG A 258 10.57 14.01 -15.60
C ARG A 258 10.31 15.51 -15.84
N LEU A 259 11.24 16.40 -15.46
CA LEU A 259 11.08 17.85 -15.64
C LEU A 259 10.94 18.29 -17.09
N ALA A 260 11.36 17.48 -18.07
CA ALA A 260 11.18 17.77 -19.50
C ALA A 260 10.01 17.01 -20.14
N THR A 261 9.55 15.90 -19.56
CA THR A 261 8.63 14.95 -20.21
C THR A 261 7.24 14.89 -19.57
N GLY A 262 7.06 15.53 -18.41
CA GLY A 262 5.81 15.46 -17.64
C GLY A 262 5.96 14.54 -16.42
N GLY A 263 5.33 14.92 -15.31
CA GLY A 263 5.49 14.21 -14.05
C GLY A 263 4.66 12.93 -13.96
N LYS A 264 4.76 12.30 -12.80
CA LYS A 264 4.00 11.12 -12.44
C LYS A 264 3.00 11.48 -11.35
N GLU A 265 1.79 10.95 -11.49
CA GLU A 265 0.75 11.05 -10.48
C GLU A 265 0.90 9.92 -9.44
N PRO A 266 1.14 10.24 -8.16
CA PRO A 266 1.16 9.25 -7.10
C PRO A 266 -0.26 8.88 -6.64
N SER A 267 -0.40 7.78 -5.90
CA SER A 267 -1.70 7.19 -5.59
C SER A 267 -2.65 8.09 -4.80
N MET A 268 -2.15 8.91 -3.86
CA MET A 268 -3.01 9.85 -3.13
C MET A 268 -3.52 10.99 -4.03
N LEU A 269 -2.74 11.46 -5.01
CA LEU A 269 -3.24 12.41 -6.00
C LEU A 269 -4.36 11.79 -6.85
N THR A 270 -4.19 10.53 -7.26
CA THR A 270 -5.26 9.78 -7.95
C THR A 270 -6.52 9.65 -7.10
N ASP A 271 -6.38 9.46 -5.78
CA ASP A 271 -7.53 9.41 -4.87
C ASP A 271 -8.21 10.77 -4.74
N VAL A 272 -7.45 11.86 -4.61
CA VAL A 272 -8.00 13.24 -4.61
C VAL A 272 -8.79 13.54 -5.88
N ARG A 273 -8.26 13.16 -7.05
CA ARG A 273 -8.93 13.40 -8.34
C ARG A 273 -10.22 12.61 -8.50
N HIS A 274 -10.34 11.45 -7.86
CA HIS A 274 -11.55 10.64 -7.87
C HIS A 274 -12.45 10.86 -6.65
N GLY A 275 -12.15 11.84 -5.79
CA GLY A 275 -12.92 12.10 -4.57
C GLY A 275 -12.95 10.91 -3.61
N ARG A 276 -11.84 10.16 -3.50
CA ARG A 276 -11.73 8.98 -2.62
C ARG A 276 -10.88 9.28 -1.39
N PRO A 277 -11.17 8.62 -0.24
CA PRO A 277 -10.31 8.68 0.92
C PRO A 277 -8.88 8.17 0.63
N MET A 278 -7.89 8.82 1.24
CA MET A 278 -6.46 8.57 1.10
C MET A 278 -5.89 7.81 2.31
N ASP A 279 -4.75 7.14 2.13
CA ASP A 279 -4.01 6.43 3.19
C ASP A 279 -3.23 7.38 4.15
N VAL A 280 -3.85 8.49 4.58
CA VAL A 280 -3.17 9.54 5.38
C VAL A 280 -2.63 8.96 6.70
N GLU A 281 -3.44 8.18 7.41
CA GLU A 281 -3.04 7.60 8.70
C GLU A 281 -1.88 6.62 8.56
N ALA A 282 -1.92 5.74 7.56
CA ALA A 282 -0.88 4.73 7.40
C ALA A 282 0.47 5.34 6.94
N ILE A 283 0.44 6.39 6.13
CA ILE A 283 1.65 7.03 5.58
C ILE A 283 2.20 8.12 6.51
N LEU A 284 1.37 9.10 6.87
CA LEU A 284 1.82 10.26 7.64
C LEU A 284 1.54 10.07 9.14
N GLY A 285 0.32 9.65 9.50
CA GLY A 285 -0.10 9.54 10.89
C GLY A 285 0.76 8.55 11.70
N ASN A 286 1.00 7.34 11.17
CA ASN A 286 1.83 6.32 11.79
C ASN A 286 3.28 6.81 11.92
N THR A 287 3.86 7.36 10.85
CA THR A 287 5.22 7.90 10.85
C THR A 287 5.38 8.99 11.90
N LEU A 288 4.45 9.94 11.97
CA LEU A 288 4.47 11.02 12.96
C LEU A 288 4.35 10.48 14.40
N ARG A 289 3.46 9.53 14.65
CA ARG A 289 3.30 8.90 15.98
C ARG A 289 4.57 8.16 16.43
N ILE A 290 5.27 7.49 15.51
CA ILE A 290 6.57 6.86 15.80
C ILE A 290 7.61 7.93 16.15
N GLY A 291 7.66 9.03 15.39
CA GLY A 291 8.56 10.16 15.68
C GLY A 291 8.31 10.79 17.05
N GLN A 292 7.04 11.01 17.40
CA GLN A 292 6.65 11.55 18.71
C GLN A 292 7.03 10.62 19.86
N LYS A 293 6.84 9.30 19.71
CA LYS A 293 7.25 8.30 20.70
C LYS A 293 8.76 8.37 21.00
N HIS A 294 9.57 8.68 20.00
CA HIS A 294 11.03 8.82 20.12
C HIS A 294 11.51 10.25 20.37
N GLY A 295 10.62 11.23 20.50
CA GLY A 295 10.99 12.63 20.73
C GLY A 295 11.68 13.31 19.55
N VAL A 296 11.51 12.80 18.32
CA VAL A 296 12.10 13.37 17.10
C VAL A 296 11.25 14.56 16.63
N LYS A 297 11.88 15.73 16.45
CA LYS A 297 11.21 16.91 15.90
C LYS A 297 10.99 16.76 14.40
N THR A 298 9.74 16.92 13.95
CA THR A 298 9.36 16.75 12.54
C THR A 298 8.40 17.83 12.03
N PRO A 299 8.80 19.12 12.06
CA PRO A 299 7.92 20.23 11.71
C PRO A 299 7.34 20.16 10.29
N CYS A 300 8.11 19.67 9.30
CA CYS A 300 7.58 19.52 7.94
C CYS A 300 6.52 18.42 7.87
N LEU A 301 6.76 17.28 8.52
CA LEU A 301 5.82 16.16 8.58
C LEU A 301 4.55 16.50 9.35
N GLU A 302 4.66 17.23 10.47
CA GLU A 302 3.52 17.72 11.27
C GLU A 302 2.58 18.61 10.43
N MET A 303 3.16 19.59 9.72
CA MET A 303 2.40 20.45 8.82
C MET A 303 1.72 19.64 7.71
N LEU A 304 2.47 18.73 7.09
CA LEU A 304 1.98 17.92 5.99
C LEU A 304 0.85 16.97 6.42
N TYR A 305 0.97 16.37 7.60
CA TYR A 305 -0.07 15.54 8.20
C TYR A 305 -1.35 16.34 8.47
N ALA A 306 -1.25 17.51 9.11
CA ALA A 306 -2.41 18.34 9.41
C ALA A 306 -3.18 18.73 8.13
N LEU A 307 -2.46 19.19 7.10
CA LEU A 307 -3.07 19.56 5.83
C LEU A 307 -3.66 18.35 5.08
N ALA A 308 -2.93 17.23 5.01
CA ALA A 308 -3.40 16.03 4.34
C ALA A 308 -4.63 15.43 5.02
N LYS A 309 -4.68 15.46 6.36
CA LYS A 309 -5.83 15.04 7.15
C LYS A 309 -7.05 15.92 6.86
N ALA A 310 -6.88 17.24 6.83
CA ALA A 310 -7.95 18.18 6.50
C ALA A 310 -8.45 17.98 5.06
N ARG A 311 -7.54 17.79 4.09
CA ARG A 311 -7.92 17.47 2.70
C ARG A 311 -8.73 16.18 2.62
N ASN A 312 -8.32 15.15 3.36
CA ASN A 312 -9.04 13.88 3.40
C ASN A 312 -10.44 14.01 4.02
N PHE A 313 -10.55 14.77 5.12
CA PHE A 313 -11.83 15.08 5.76
C PHE A 313 -12.77 15.85 4.84
N ALA A 314 -12.25 16.81 4.06
CA ALA A 314 -13.05 17.53 3.07
C ALA A 314 -13.55 16.64 1.91
N ILE A 315 -12.83 15.56 1.59
CA ILE A 315 -13.23 14.59 0.56
C ILE A 315 -14.31 13.63 1.08
N ALA A 316 -14.18 13.19 2.33
CA ALA A 316 -15.10 12.27 2.98
C ALA A 316 -15.45 12.80 4.38
N PRO A 317 -16.34 13.82 4.46
CA PRO A 317 -16.75 14.39 5.73
C PRO A 317 -17.56 13.37 6.54
N ASP A 318 -17.34 13.37 7.85
CA ASP A 318 -18.14 12.65 8.83
C ASP A 318 -19.16 13.61 9.50
N GLU A 319 -19.87 13.12 10.51
CA GLU A 319 -20.89 13.86 11.26
C GLU A 319 -20.37 15.14 11.95
N THR A 320 -19.05 15.30 12.09
CA THR A 320 -18.44 16.49 12.71
C THR A 320 -18.23 17.63 11.71
N TRP A 321 -18.45 17.41 10.41
CA TRP A 321 -18.31 18.46 9.39
C TRP A 321 -19.43 19.50 9.50
N VAL A 322 -19.06 20.75 9.73
CA VAL A 322 -19.99 21.87 9.75
C VAL A 322 -19.90 22.63 8.41
N PRO A 323 -20.96 22.65 7.58
CA PRO A 323 -20.95 23.40 6.33
C PRO A 323 -20.79 24.90 6.56
N ILE A 324 -20.16 25.58 5.60
CA ILE A 324 -20.09 27.05 5.61
C ILE A 324 -21.51 27.60 5.56
N ALA A 325 -21.87 28.44 6.53
CA ALA A 325 -23.12 29.19 6.50
C ALA A 325 -23.13 30.06 5.24
N ARG A 326 -23.99 29.72 4.28
CA ARG A 326 -24.25 30.60 3.15
C ARG A 326 -25.21 31.68 3.65
N HIS A 327 -24.73 32.92 3.72
CA HIS A 327 -25.63 34.05 3.76
C HIS A 327 -26.15 34.24 2.35
N ASP A 328 -27.43 33.91 2.15
CA ASP A 328 -28.17 34.19 0.91
C ASP A 328 -28.28 35.70 0.64
#